data_AF-A0A6M1U8E4-F1
#
_entry.id   AF-A0A6M1U8E4-F1
#
_cell.length_a   1.000
_cell.length_b   1.000
_cell.length_c   1.000
_cell.angle_alpha   90.00
_cell.angle_beta   90.00
_cell.angle_gamma   90.00
#
_symmetry.space_group_name_H-M   'P 1'
#
loop_
_entity.id
_entity.type
_entity.pdbx_description
1 polymer ?
#
loop_
_entity_poly.entity_id
_entity_poly.type
_entity_poly.pdbx_seq_one_letter_code
_entity_poly.pdbx_strand_id
1 'polypeptide(L)'
;MTDRRLPHGWGIATAAMLGGLIIGGTAAVMAFGQDTHHWNAETYVTMQPSSRPGVEAEVMFANTGIHQLSIYSFTLSIDGLAVDVRVEINASGADDLITVTPPAGFMSVPPSILVPEDGAGRIDIVAEGMM
;
A
#
# COMPACT_ATOMS: atom_id res chain seq x y z
N MET A 1 52.16 25.73 30.35
CA MET A 1 51.40 26.13 29.14
C MET A 1 50.51 24.97 28.74
N THR A 2 49.22 25.05 28.43
CA THR A 2 48.14 26.03 28.62
C THR A 2 46.91 25.23 28.18
N ASP A 3 45.91 25.08 29.07
CA ASP A 3 44.48 24.84 28.76
C ASP A 3 44.10 23.54 27.99
N ARG A 4 42.92 22.91 28.11
CA ARG A 4 41.60 23.36 28.59
C ARG A 4 40.69 22.13 28.78
N ARG A 5 39.99 22.08 29.93
CA ARG A 5 38.60 21.64 30.14
C ARG A 5 38.15 20.18 29.85
N LEU A 6 37.91 19.45 30.95
CA LEU A 6 36.75 18.55 31.20
C LEU A 6 35.41 19.33 30.99
N PRO A 7 34.16 18.78 31.06
CA PRO A 7 33.65 17.62 31.82
C PRO A 7 32.49 16.86 31.07
N HIS A 8 31.77 15.83 31.55
CA HIS A 8 31.03 15.57 32.79
C HIS A 8 30.72 14.05 32.82
N GLY A 9 30.81 13.34 33.95
CA GLY A 9 29.82 13.37 35.03
C GLY A 9 28.70 12.36 34.70
N TRP A 10 28.73 11.15 35.28
CA TRP A 10 27.93 10.77 36.46
C TRP A 10 26.43 10.86 36.15
N GLY A 11 25.62 9.83 36.29
CA GLY A 11 25.56 8.87 37.39
C GLY A 11 24.09 8.43 37.47
N ILE A 12 23.88 7.29 38.12
CA ILE A 12 22.57 6.69 38.34
C ILE A 12 21.80 7.54 39.35
N ALA A 13 20.56 7.93 39.05
CA ALA A 13 19.61 8.37 40.05
C ALA A 13 18.16 8.08 39.63
N THR A 14 17.54 7.23 40.42
CA THR A 14 16.11 6.92 40.47
C THR A 14 15.31 8.17 40.85
N ALA A 15 14.19 8.43 40.19
CA ALA A 15 13.11 9.25 40.74
C ALA A 15 11.76 8.72 40.25
N ALA A 16 10.99 8.17 41.18
CA ALA A 16 9.57 7.93 41.01
C ALA A 16 8.83 9.28 40.97
N MET A 17 7.86 9.40 40.06
CA MET A 17 6.75 10.33 40.19
C MET A 17 5.46 9.56 39.93
N LEU A 18 4.76 9.26 41.02
CA LEU A 18 3.32 9.01 41.00
C LEU A 18 2.64 10.37 40.76
N GLY A 19 1.77 10.46 39.76
CA GLY A 19 0.93 11.65 39.59
C GLY A 19 0.39 11.80 38.18
N GLY A 20 -0.80 11.24 37.95
CA GLY A 20 -1.60 11.54 36.76
C GLY A 20 -2.28 10.31 36.20
N LEU A 21 -3.54 10.09 36.56
CA LEU A 21 -4.46 9.33 35.74
C LEU A 21 -4.53 10.02 34.38
N ILE A 22 -3.75 9.58 33.40
CA ILE A 22 -4.01 9.89 32.00
C ILE A 22 -5.02 8.86 31.52
N ILE A 23 -6.30 9.24 31.53
CA ILE A 23 -7.28 8.68 30.60
C ILE A 23 -6.85 9.21 29.23
N GLY A 24 -5.90 8.51 28.62
CA GLY A 24 -5.44 8.77 27.27
C GLY A 24 -5.45 7.43 26.63
N GLY A 25 -6.60 7.06 26.05
CA GLY A 25 -6.68 5.90 25.19
C GLY A 25 -5.49 5.96 24.24
N THR A 26 -4.73 4.88 24.17
CA THR A 26 -3.79 4.70 23.08
C THR A 26 -4.62 4.91 21.83
N ALA A 27 -4.49 6.09 21.21
CA ALA A 27 -4.92 6.24 19.84
C ALA A 27 -4.04 5.24 19.11
N ALA A 28 -4.60 4.06 18.85
CA ALA A 28 -4.07 3.20 17.82
C ALA A 28 -4.06 4.12 16.60
N VAL A 29 -2.86 4.53 16.18
CA VAL A 29 -2.68 5.00 14.83
C VAL A 29 -3.08 3.77 14.01
N MET A 30 -4.31 3.77 13.51
CA MET A 30 -4.73 2.83 12.49
C MET A 30 -3.77 3.09 11.34
N ALA A 31 -2.72 2.30 11.23
CA ALA A 31 -1.96 2.25 10.00
C ALA A 31 -2.97 1.79 8.97
N PHE A 32 -3.44 2.72 8.13
CA PHE A 32 -4.33 2.40 7.03
C PHE A 32 -3.64 1.31 6.22
N GLY A 33 -4.21 0.11 6.25
CA GLY A 33 -3.55 -1.09 5.78
C GLY A 33 -3.40 -1.02 4.27
N GLN A 34 -2.17 -1.15 3.78
CA GLN A 34 -1.91 -1.47 2.39
C GLN A 34 -1.84 -3.00 2.28
N ASP A 35 -2.41 -3.57 1.23
CA ASP A 35 -2.31 -5.00 0.92
C ASP A 35 -1.55 -5.19 -0.39
N THR A 36 -0.63 -6.15 -0.42
CA THR A 36 0.30 -6.31 -1.55
C THR A 36 0.54 -7.76 -1.88
N HIS A 37 0.38 -8.09 -3.17
CA HIS A 37 0.83 -9.34 -3.74
C HIS A 37 2.18 -9.14 -4.44
N HIS A 38 3.20 -9.86 -3.98
CA HIS A 38 4.55 -9.84 -4.55
C HIS A 38 4.85 -11.13 -5.30
N TRP A 39 5.40 -11.00 -6.51
CA TRP A 39 6.13 -12.08 -7.14
C TRP A 39 7.63 -11.95 -6.88
N ASN A 40 8.14 -10.72 -6.89
CA ASN A 40 9.50 -10.37 -6.54
C ASN A 40 9.55 -8.94 -5.93
N ALA A 41 10.74 -8.36 -5.78
CA ALA A 41 10.92 -7.04 -5.20
C ALA A 41 10.44 -5.88 -6.11
N GLU A 42 10.37 -6.12 -7.42
CA GLU A 42 10.13 -5.12 -8.46
C GLU A 42 8.76 -5.33 -9.16
N THR A 43 8.23 -6.56 -9.20
CA THR A 43 6.88 -6.89 -9.68
C THR A 43 5.93 -7.19 -8.54
N TYR A 44 4.90 -6.34 -8.42
CA TYR A 44 3.88 -6.43 -7.39
C TYR A 44 2.59 -5.72 -7.80
N VAL A 45 1.46 -6.19 -7.26
CA VAL A 45 0.20 -5.41 -7.22
C VAL A 45 -0.06 -5.01 -5.78
N THR A 46 -0.35 -3.74 -5.55
CA THR A 46 -0.72 -3.24 -4.22
C THR A 46 -2.02 -2.46 -4.25
N MET A 47 -2.80 -2.56 -3.18
CA MET A 47 -3.98 -1.75 -2.93
C MET A 47 -3.72 -0.83 -1.75
N GLN A 48 -3.96 0.46 -1.93
CA GLN A 48 -3.72 1.50 -0.93
C GLN A 48 -4.88 2.50 -0.87
N PRO A 49 -5.08 3.21 0.26
CA PRO A 49 -6.03 4.31 0.33
C PRO A 49 -5.66 5.42 -0.66
N SER A 50 -6.66 6.09 -1.25
CA SER A 50 -6.43 7.29 -2.06
C SER A 50 -6.61 8.56 -1.24
N SER A 51 -5.86 9.61 -1.61
CA SER A 51 -6.10 10.98 -1.15
C SER A 51 -6.91 11.80 -2.16
N ARG A 52 -7.27 11.23 -3.30
CA ARG A 52 -7.98 11.92 -4.38
C ARG A 52 -9.48 11.95 -4.09
N PRO A 53 -10.16 13.10 -4.21
CA PRO A 53 -11.60 13.19 -4.01
C PRO A 53 -12.37 12.21 -4.90
N GLY A 54 -13.30 11.46 -4.30
CA GLY A 54 -14.13 10.48 -5.00
C GLY A 54 -13.44 9.15 -5.32
N VAL A 55 -12.17 8.98 -4.94
CA VAL A 55 -11.43 7.72 -5.06
C VAL A 55 -11.31 7.09 -3.67
N GLU A 56 -11.82 5.88 -3.54
CA GLU A 56 -11.86 5.12 -2.29
C GLU A 56 -10.54 4.39 -2.07
N ALA A 57 -9.99 3.81 -3.14
CA ALA A 57 -8.72 3.11 -3.12
C ALA A 57 -8.01 3.18 -4.47
N GLU A 58 -6.71 2.93 -4.48
CA GLU A 58 -5.90 2.81 -5.68
C GLU A 58 -5.27 1.42 -5.71
N VAL A 59 -5.41 0.72 -6.82
CA VAL A 59 -4.67 -0.50 -7.12
C VAL A 59 -3.51 -0.12 -8.04
N MET A 60 -2.28 -0.25 -7.54
CA MET A 60 -1.06 0.02 -8.29
C MET A 60 -0.39 -1.28 -8.70
N PHE A 61 0.16 -1.31 -9.91
CA PHE A 61 0.96 -2.42 -10.40
C PHE A 61 2.32 -1.92 -10.86
N ALA A 62 3.38 -2.65 -10.51
CA ALA A 62 4.71 -2.51 -11.09
C ALA A 62 5.04 -3.81 -11.82
N ASN A 63 5.57 -3.70 -13.04
CA ASN A 63 5.90 -4.83 -13.90
C ASN A 63 7.39 -4.84 -14.26
N THR A 64 8.20 -5.67 -13.60
CA THR A 64 9.64 -5.74 -13.85
C THR A 64 10.18 -7.17 -13.66
N GLY A 65 10.63 -7.79 -14.74
CA GLY A 65 11.42 -9.02 -14.68
C GLY A 65 10.59 -10.29 -14.49
N ILE A 66 9.36 -10.33 -15.00
CA ILE A 66 8.56 -11.57 -15.09
C ILE A 66 8.16 -11.82 -16.54
N HIS A 67 8.74 -12.85 -17.14
CA HIS A 67 8.52 -13.17 -18.56
C HIS A 67 7.83 -14.53 -18.78
N GLN A 68 7.15 -15.07 -17.76
CA GLN A 68 6.47 -16.35 -17.88
C GLN A 68 5.00 -16.14 -18.24
N LEU A 69 4.57 -16.65 -19.39
CA LEU A 69 3.14 -16.71 -19.77
C LEU A 69 2.34 -17.44 -18.69
N SER A 70 1.49 -16.71 -17.98
CA SER A 70 0.70 -17.22 -16.84
C SER A 70 -0.46 -16.29 -16.53
N ILE A 71 -1.49 -16.84 -15.89
CA ILE A 71 -2.66 -16.10 -15.41
C ILE A 71 -2.75 -16.30 -13.91
N TYR A 72 -2.88 -15.20 -13.16
CA TYR A 72 -3.02 -15.19 -11.72
C TYR A 72 -4.33 -14.52 -11.32
N SER A 73 -4.96 -15.04 -10.26
CA SER A 73 -6.12 -14.45 -9.62
C SER A 73 -5.93 -14.43 -8.11
N PHE A 74 -6.16 -13.29 -7.49
CA PHE A 74 -6.08 -13.10 -6.04
C PHE A 74 -6.95 -11.93 -5.59
N THR A 75 -7.15 -11.80 -4.29
CA THR A 75 -7.91 -10.70 -3.69
C THR A 75 -6.96 -9.80 -2.92
N LEU A 76 -7.13 -8.49 -3.04
CA LEU A 76 -6.51 -7.48 -2.17
C LEU A 76 -7.58 -6.82 -1.32
N SER A 77 -7.23 -6.45 -0.09
CA SER A 77 -8.19 -5.81 0.80
C SER A 77 -7.61 -4.70 1.66
N ILE A 78 -8.33 -3.59 1.77
CA ILE A 78 -8.01 -2.49 2.70
C ILE A 78 -9.30 -2.04 3.38
N ASP A 79 -9.26 -1.81 4.69
CA ASP A 79 -10.38 -1.24 5.47
C ASP A 79 -11.77 -1.87 5.19
N GLY A 80 -11.82 -3.17 4.90
CA GLY A 80 -13.05 -3.92 4.60
C GLY A 80 -13.52 -3.86 3.15
N LEU A 81 -12.86 -3.08 2.29
CA LEU A 81 -13.02 -3.12 0.83
C LEU A 81 -12.10 -4.18 0.24
N ALA A 82 -12.68 -5.24 -0.34
CA ALA A 82 -11.93 -6.33 -0.98
C ALA A 82 -12.18 -6.35 -2.49
N VAL A 83 -11.12 -6.36 -3.30
CA VAL A 83 -11.19 -6.37 -4.77
C VAL A 83 -10.54 -7.62 -5.33
N ASP A 84 -11.16 -8.20 -6.36
CA ASP A 84 -10.57 -9.31 -7.10
C ASP A 84 -9.65 -8.77 -8.21
N VAL A 85 -8.42 -9.27 -8.23
CA VAL A 85 -7.40 -8.91 -9.20
C VAL A 85 -7.11 -10.11 -10.08
N ARG A 86 -7.14 -9.91 -11.39
CA ARG A 86 -6.69 -10.87 -12.39
C ARG A 86 -5.55 -10.27 -13.19
N VAL A 87 -4.43 -11.00 -13.24
CA VAL A 87 -3.23 -10.60 -13.98
C VAL A 87 -2.94 -11.64 -15.05
N GLU A 88 -2.82 -11.21 -16.30
CA GLU A 88 -2.41 -12.03 -17.43
C GLU A 88 -1.03 -11.56 -17.89
N ILE A 89 0.00 -12.34 -17.55
CA ILE A 89 1.39 -12.03 -17.89
C ILE A 89 1.63 -12.31 -19.37
N ASN A 90 2.24 -11.37 -20.09
CA ASN A 90 2.51 -11.40 -21.52
C ASN A 90 1.25 -11.57 -22.40
N ALA A 91 0.12 -10.96 -21.98
CA ALA A 91 -1.18 -11.09 -22.65
C ALA A 91 -1.18 -10.68 -24.14
N SER A 92 -0.19 -9.91 -24.60
CA SER A 92 -0.03 -9.50 -26.00
C SER A 92 1.44 -9.48 -26.47
N GLY A 93 2.29 -10.35 -25.89
CA GLY A 93 3.68 -10.55 -26.32
C GLY A 93 4.69 -9.48 -25.87
N ALA A 94 4.29 -8.54 -25.01
CA ALA A 94 5.20 -7.61 -24.32
C ALA A 94 4.58 -6.99 -23.06
N ASP A 95 3.26 -6.75 -23.05
CA ASP A 95 2.57 -6.09 -21.94
C ASP A 95 1.74 -7.08 -21.12
N ASP A 96 1.63 -6.79 -19.82
CA ASP A 96 0.79 -7.52 -18.88
C ASP A 96 -0.58 -6.85 -18.76
N LEU A 97 -1.64 -7.66 -18.77
CA LEU A 97 -3.01 -7.17 -18.58
C LEU A 97 -3.42 -7.34 -17.12
N ILE A 98 -3.82 -6.25 -16.48
CA ILE A 98 -4.38 -6.25 -15.13
C ILE A 98 -5.84 -5.87 -15.23
N THR A 99 -6.70 -6.69 -14.64
CA THR A 99 -8.13 -6.44 -14.50
C THR A 99 -8.50 -6.44 -13.03
N VAL A 100 -9.25 -5.43 -12.59
CA VAL A 100 -9.69 -5.30 -11.20
C VAL A 100 -11.20 -5.28 -11.15
N THR A 101 -11.78 -6.14 -10.33
CA THR A 101 -13.23 -6.25 -10.10
C THR A 101 -13.51 -5.94 -8.63
N PRO A 102 -14.03 -4.74 -8.32
CA PRO A 102 -14.44 -4.39 -6.96
C PRO A 102 -15.79 -5.03 -6.60
N PRO A 103 -16.21 -4.99 -5.33
CA PRO A 103 -17.50 -5.51 -4.91
C PRO A 103 -18.63 -4.55 -5.36
N ALA A 104 -19.87 -5.02 -5.28
CA ALA A 104 -21.05 -4.22 -5.64
C ALA A 104 -21.10 -2.88 -4.89
N GLY A 105 -21.55 -1.81 -5.56
CA GLY A 105 -21.51 -0.44 -5.04
C GLY A 105 -20.22 0.30 -5.36
N PHE A 106 -19.22 -0.37 -5.95
CA PHE A 106 -17.96 0.20 -6.39
C PHE A 106 -17.66 -0.20 -7.84
N MET A 107 -16.77 0.55 -8.48
CA MET A 107 -16.29 0.28 -9.83
C MET A 107 -14.82 0.64 -9.98
N SER A 108 -14.15 -0.05 -10.90
CA SER A 108 -12.76 0.18 -11.27
C SER A 108 -12.66 1.11 -12.47
N VAL A 109 -11.80 2.12 -12.37
CA VAL A 109 -11.60 3.14 -13.40
C VAL A 109 -10.10 3.30 -13.70
N PRO A 110 -9.64 2.85 -14.88
CA PRO A 110 -10.34 1.97 -15.82
C PRO A 110 -10.52 0.54 -15.24
N PRO A 111 -11.38 -0.32 -15.82
CA PRO A 111 -11.57 -1.69 -15.32
C PRO A 111 -10.36 -2.60 -15.58
N SER A 112 -9.57 -2.27 -16.59
CA SER A 112 -8.34 -2.97 -16.92
C SER A 112 -7.31 -2.05 -17.57
N ILE A 113 -6.04 -2.43 -17.46
CA ILE A 113 -4.90 -1.72 -18.05
C ILE A 113 -3.88 -2.72 -18.61
N LEU A 114 -3.25 -2.35 -19.73
CA LEU A 114 -2.02 -2.97 -20.19
C LEU A 114 -0.84 -2.22 -19.57
N VAL A 115 0.10 -2.96 -18.98
CA VAL A 115 1.30 -2.40 -18.36
C VAL A 115 2.53 -2.99 -19.05
N PRO A 116 3.35 -2.16 -19.71
CA PRO A 116 4.54 -2.63 -20.38
C PRO A 116 5.56 -3.17 -19.38
N GLU A 117 6.47 -4.01 -19.85
CA GLU A 117 7.68 -4.38 -19.11
C GLU A 117 8.44 -3.12 -18.66
N ASP A 118 9.00 -3.17 -17.44
CA ASP A 118 9.62 -2.05 -16.73
C ASP A 118 8.66 -0.85 -16.48
N GLY A 119 7.36 -1.09 -16.60
CA GLY A 119 6.31 -0.10 -16.46
C GLY A 119 5.56 -0.18 -15.13
N ALA A 120 4.68 0.81 -14.91
CA ALA A 120 3.75 0.83 -13.80
C ALA A 120 2.36 1.33 -14.24
N GLY A 121 1.34 0.88 -13.53
CA GLY A 121 -0.05 1.19 -13.82
C GLY A 121 -0.87 1.46 -12.55
N ARG A 122 -2.02 2.12 -12.73
CA ARG A 122 -2.97 2.39 -11.65
C ARG A 122 -4.41 2.19 -12.14
N ILE A 123 -5.21 1.54 -11.30
CA ILE A 123 -6.66 1.48 -11.42
C ILE A 123 -7.26 2.11 -10.16
N ASP A 124 -8.12 3.10 -10.34
CA ASP A 124 -8.84 3.76 -9.24
C ASP A 124 -10.08 2.94 -8.89
N ILE A 125 -10.40 2.80 -7.61
CA ILE A 125 -11.67 2.25 -7.12
C ILE A 125 -12.53 3.40 -6.63
N VAL A 126 -13.73 3.51 -7.17
CA VAL A 126 -14.67 4.61 -6.88
C VAL A 126 -16.05 4.03 -6.56
N ALA A 127 -16.86 4.74 -5.77
CA ALA A 127 -18.24 4.34 -5.51
C ALA A 127 -19.13 4.58 -6.75
N GLU A 128 -20.01 3.63 -7.10
CA GLU A 128 -20.88 3.68 -8.30
C GLU A 128 -21.80 4.92 -8.36
N GLY A 129 -22.13 5.53 -7.22
CA GLY A 129 -23.01 6.69 -7.13
C GLY A 129 -22.32 8.07 -7.23
N MET A 130 -21.00 8.12 -7.47
CA MET A 130 -20.21 9.37 -7.48
C MET A 130 -19.78 9.85 -8.88
N MET A 131 -20.25 9.21 -9.96
CA MET A 131 -20.05 9.69 -11.34
C MET A 131 -21.27 10.43 -11.90
#